data_AF-A0A3B0W0T4-F1
#
_entry.id   AF-A0A3B0W0T4-F1
#
_cell.length_a   1.000
_cell.length_b   1.000
_cell.length_c   1.000
_cell.angle_alpha   90.00
_cell.angle_beta   90.00
_cell.angle_gamma   90.00
#
_symmetry.space_group_name_H-M   'P 1'
#
loop_
_entity.id
_entity.type
_entity.pdbx_description
1 polymer ?
#
loop_
_entity_poly.entity_id
_entity_poly.type
_entity_poly.pdbx_seq_one_letter_code
_entity_poly.pdbx_strand_id
1 'polypeptide(L)' 'RCCGLGGGLAFSNYDLSIEIARVKAEGVRGSGADIVATACPGCIIQLKDALHHYDVDAMVVHVVELL' A
#
# COMPACT_ATOMS: atom_id res chain seq x y z
N ARG A 1 -5.07 -9.05 3.39
CA ARG A 1 -5.55 -8.78 2.01
C ARG A 1 -4.39 -8.26 1.15
N CYS A 2 -4.48 -8.44 -0.17
CA CYS A 2 -3.48 -8.03 -1.17
C CYS A 2 -3.32 -6.50 -1.24
N CYS A 3 -2.20 -6.00 -1.78
CA CYS A 3 -1.95 -4.57 -2.03
C CYS A 3 -2.53 -4.05 -3.36
N GLY A 4 -2.77 -4.93 -4.35
CA GLY A 4 -3.32 -4.54 -5.66
C GLY A 4 -2.32 -4.51 -6.82
N LEU A 5 -1.01 -4.67 -6.59
CA LEU A 5 0.00 -4.55 -7.66
C LEU A 5 0.30 -5.83 -8.44
N GLY A 6 0.21 -6.99 -7.79
CA GLY A 6 0.68 -8.26 -8.34
C GLY A 6 0.03 -8.65 -9.68
N GLY A 7 0.72 -9.49 -10.46
CA GLY A 7 0.18 -10.03 -11.72
C GLY A 7 0.06 -9.02 -12.86
N GLY A 8 0.72 -7.86 -12.75
CA GLY A 8 0.63 -6.79 -13.75
C GLY A 8 -0.65 -5.95 -13.65
N LEU A 9 -1.48 -6.19 -12.62
CA LEU A 9 -2.78 -5.55 -12.47
C LEU A 9 -2.69 -4.02 -12.40
N ALA A 10 -1.72 -3.49 -11.65
CA ALA A 10 -1.51 -2.04 -11.55
C ALA A 10 -1.21 -1.38 -12.90
N PHE A 11 -0.67 -2.13 -13.88
CA PHE A 11 -0.35 -1.63 -15.21
C PHE A 11 -1.48 -1.86 -16.22
N SER A 12 -2.21 -2.97 -16.09
CA SER A 12 -3.27 -3.34 -17.04
C SER A 12 -4.64 -2.79 -16.67
N ASN A 13 -4.91 -2.59 -15.39
CA ASN A 13 -6.16 -2.03 -14.88
C ASN A 13 -5.91 -1.29 -13.56
N TYR A 14 -5.42 -0.06 -13.67
CA TYR A 14 -5.07 0.79 -12.53
C TYR A 14 -6.29 1.09 -11.64
N ASP A 15 -7.46 1.37 -12.21
CA ASP A 15 -8.66 1.70 -11.44
C ASP A 15 -9.08 0.56 -10.49
N LEU A 16 -9.03 -0.69 -10.98
CA LEU A 16 -9.28 -1.85 -10.13
C LEU A 16 -8.15 -2.06 -9.12
N SER A 17 -6.90 -1.84 -9.52
CA SER A 17 -5.74 -1.96 -8.65
C SER A 17 -5.82 -1.02 -7.45
N ILE A 18 -6.17 0.25 -7.67
CA ILE A 18 -6.29 1.27 -6.63
C ILE A 18 -7.51 1.01 -5.74
N GLU A 19 -8.62 0.53 -6.30
CA GLU A 19 -9.79 0.12 -5.51
C GLU A 19 -9.48 -1.03 -4.54
N ILE A 20 -8.70 -2.03 -4.99
CA ILE A 20 -8.22 -3.11 -4.10
C ILE A 20 -7.34 -2.53 -3.00
N ALA A 21 -6.46 -1.59 -3.35
CA ALA A 21 -5.55 -0.94 -2.41
C ALA A 21 -6.27 -0.06 -1.38
N ARG A 22 -7.47 0.47 -1.71
CA ARG A 22 -8.32 1.26 -0.79
C ARG A 22 -8.54 0.56 0.55
N VAL A 23 -8.84 -0.74 0.51
CA VAL A 23 -9.10 -1.54 1.73
C VAL A 23 -7.89 -1.54 2.67
N LYS A 24 -6.68 -1.45 2.11
CA LYS A 24 -5.45 -1.34 2.90
C LYS A 24 -5.24 0.07 3.42
N ALA A 25 -5.42 1.09 2.60
CA ALA A 25 -5.30 2.48 3.02
C ALA A 25 -6.26 2.82 4.18
N GLU A 26 -7.53 2.41 4.06
CA GLU A 26 -8.53 2.58 5.12
C GLU A 26 -8.15 1.79 6.39
N GLY A 27 -7.61 0.58 6.24
CA GLY A 27 -7.12 -0.20 7.37
C GLY A 27 -5.95 0.47 8.11
N VAL A 28 -5.02 1.06 7.36
CA VAL A 28 -3.90 1.82 7.94
C VAL A 28 -4.42 3.07 8.66
N ARG A 29 -5.29 3.85 8.02
CA ARG A 29 -5.95 5.00 8.66
C ARG A 29 -6.66 4.59 9.96
N GLY A 30 -7.45 3.52 9.92
CA GLY A 30 -8.21 3.03 11.08
C GLY A 30 -7.32 2.53 12.22
N SER A 31 -6.09 2.08 11.92
CA SER A 31 -5.12 1.67 12.93
C SER A 31 -4.40 2.83 13.62
N GLY A 32 -4.34 4.02 13.01
CA GLY A 32 -3.55 5.14 13.50
C GLY A 32 -2.03 4.86 13.50
N ALA A 33 -1.57 3.98 12.61
CA ALA A 33 -0.16 3.61 12.54
C ALA A 33 0.66 4.64 11.74
N ASP A 34 1.77 5.11 12.32
CA ASP A 34 2.70 6.02 11.65
C ASP A 34 3.55 5.31 10.57
N ILE A 35 3.77 4.00 10.73
CA ILE A 35 4.65 3.19 9.89
C ILE A 35 3.97 1.88 9.49
N VAL A 36 4.03 1.55 8.21
CA VAL A 36 3.61 0.29 7.60
C VAL A 36 4.83 -0.42 7.03
N ALA A 37 5.21 -1.56 7.59
CA ALA A 37 6.35 -2.34 7.14
C ALA A 37 5.92 -3.51 6.23
N THR A 38 6.69 -3.80 5.19
CA THR A 38 6.48 -4.97 4.32
C THR A 38 7.79 -5.55 3.79
N ALA A 39 7.83 -6.84 3.47
CA ALA A 39 8.99 -7.51 2.89
C ALA A 39 8.95 -7.60 1.36
N CYS A 40 7.94 -6.98 0.72
CA CYS A 40 7.74 -7.05 -0.72
C CYS A 40 7.92 -5.66 -1.35
N PRO A 41 8.92 -5.46 -2.22
CA PRO A 41 9.15 -4.18 -2.90
C PRO A 41 7.92 -3.70 -3.70
N GLY A 42 7.18 -4.61 -4.33
CA GLY A 42 5.94 -4.29 -5.01
C GLY A 42 4.84 -3.78 -4.07
N CYS A 43 4.73 -4.35 -2.87
CA CYS A 43 3.82 -3.82 -1.86
C CYS A 43 4.25 -2.42 -1.40
N ILE A 44 5.54 -2.13 -1.31
CA ILE A 44 6.02 -0.79 -0.94
C ILE A 44 5.53 0.23 -1.97
N ILE A 45 5.78 -0.02 -3.26
CA ILE A 45 5.37 0.87 -4.35
C ILE A 45 3.86 1.11 -4.31
N GLN A 46 3.07 0.03 -4.28
CA GLN A 46 1.61 0.12 -4.33
C GLN A 46 1.00 0.75 -3.08
N LEU A 47 1.52 0.45 -1.90
CA LEU A 47 1.01 1.02 -0.66
C LEU A 47 1.37 2.51 -0.56
N LYS A 48 2.56 2.93 -1.01
CA LYS A 48 2.89 4.36 -1.07
C LYS A 48 1.92 5.10 -1.98
N ASP A 49 1.67 4.56 -3.17
CA ASP A 49 0.71 5.12 -4.12
C ASP A 49 -0.70 5.20 -3.52
N ALA A 50 -1.20 4.10 -2.94
CA ALA A 50 -2.52 4.06 -2.33
C ALA A 50 -2.67 4.99 -1.12
N LEU A 51 -1.68 5.05 -0.22
CA LEU A 51 -1.75 5.95 0.94
C LEU A 51 -1.74 7.41 0.50
N HIS A 52 -0.96 7.76 -0.52
CA HIS A 52 -0.99 9.09 -1.11
C HIS A 52 -2.35 9.39 -1.77
N HIS A 53 -2.86 8.47 -2.59
CA HIS A 53 -4.14 8.61 -3.30
C HIS A 53 -5.34 8.80 -2.36
N TYR A 54 -5.30 8.19 -1.18
CA TYR A 54 -6.38 8.25 -0.20
C TYR A 54 -6.11 9.22 0.96
N ASP A 55 -5.10 10.08 0.89
CA ASP A 55 -4.74 11.06 1.94
C ASP A 55 -4.54 10.40 3.31
N VAL A 56 -3.77 9.31 3.37
CA VAL A 56 -3.41 8.62 4.61
C VAL A 56 -1.96 8.94 4.95
N ASP A 57 -1.77 9.64 6.05
CA ASP A 57 -0.45 10.01 6.54
C ASP A 57 0.18 8.82 7.30
N ALA A 58 0.95 8.01 6.58
CA ALA A 58 1.74 6.91 7.14
C ALA A 58 2.92 6.59 6.20
N MET A 59 4.07 6.23 6.79
CA MET A 59 5.26 5.86 6.03
C MET A 59 5.26 4.37 5.69
N VAL A 60 5.58 4.02 4.43
CA VAL A 60 5.76 2.62 4.03
C VAL A 60 7.24 2.31 3.87
N VAL A 61 7.72 1.29 4.59
CA VAL A 61 9.12 0.89 4.62
C VAL A 61 9.29 -0.61 4.36
N HIS A 62 10.49 -0.99 3.93
CA HIS A 62 10.89 -2.39 3.95
C HIS A 62 11.17 -2.83 5.39
N VAL A 63 10.80 -4.07 5.76
CA VAL A 63 11.01 -4.58 7.13
C VAL A 63 12.48 -4.55 7.58
N VAL A 64 13.43 -4.62 6.63
CA VAL A 64 14.87 -4.55 6.92
C VAL A 64 15.32 -3.15 7.35
N GLU A 65 14.59 -2.11 7.00
CA GLU A 65 14.90 -0.73 7.44
C GLU A 65 14.59 -0.50 8.93
N LEU A 66 13.88 -1.44 9.56
CA LEU A 66 13.51 -1.39 10.98
C LEU A 66 14.43 -2.25 11.88
N LEU A 67 15.46 -2.88 11.32
CA LEU A 67 16.45 -3.69 12.03
C LEU A 67 17.73 -2.89 12.24
#